data_AF-A0A936CZJ8-F1
#
_entry.id   AF-A0A936CZJ8-F1
#
_cell.length_a   1.000
_cell.length_b   1.000
_cell.length_c   1.000
_cell.angle_alpha   90.00
_cell.angle_beta   90.00
_cell.angle_gamma   90.00
#
_symmetry.space_group_name_H-M   'P 1'
#
loop_
_entity.id
_entity.type
_entity.pdbx_description
1 polymer ?
#
loop_
_entity_poly.entity_id
_entity_poly.type
_entity_poly.pdbx_seq_one_letter_code
_entity_poly.pdbx_strand_id
1 'polypeptide(L)'
;MPDIAKLDEDGMLIAVETVTADAHRTDPQAGMVALPDGHDMRQRLKGYRWDFRRHCFLPLTTEPIEVAERDSPELVEALVQAVEHLEEALNVPLPKRSKRALRAYRRIVPLRSDAHDPRVEEPGGGDDE
;
A
#
# COMPACT_ATOMS: atom_id res chain seq x y z
N MET A 1 -9.49 -20.44 7.90
CA MET A 1 -10.68 -20.33 7.02
C MET A 1 -10.64 -18.94 6.44
N PRO A 2 -10.63 -18.79 5.11
CA PRO A 2 -10.45 -17.50 4.45
C PRO A 2 -11.75 -16.68 4.42
N ASP A 3 -11.62 -15.38 4.15
CA ASP A 3 -12.74 -14.44 4.10
C ASP A 3 -13.13 -14.06 2.66
N ILE A 4 -14.42 -13.78 2.46
CA ILE A 4 -14.96 -13.13 1.26
C ILE A 4 -15.65 -11.82 1.64
N ALA A 5 -15.55 -10.81 0.78
CA ALA A 5 -16.38 -9.62 0.82
C ALA A 5 -17.66 -9.85 0.00
N LYS A 6 -18.82 -9.60 0.60
CA LYS A 6 -20.11 -9.47 -0.08
C LYS A 6 -20.36 -8.01 -0.42
N LEU A 7 -20.72 -7.77 -1.66
CA LEU A 7 -20.90 -6.45 -2.24
C LEU A 7 -22.35 -6.26 -2.69
N ASP A 8 -22.81 -5.01 -2.73
CA ASP A 8 -24.05 -4.64 -3.41
C ASP A 8 -23.84 -4.47 -4.92
N GLU A 9 -24.91 -4.10 -5.63
CA GLU A 9 -24.90 -3.89 -7.09
C GLU A 9 -23.94 -2.79 -7.53
N ASP A 10 -23.64 -1.83 -6.64
CA ASP A 10 -22.70 -0.74 -6.88
C ASP A 10 -21.25 -1.12 -6.51
N GLY A 11 -21.02 -2.30 -5.96
CA GLY A 11 -19.70 -2.77 -5.51
C GLY A 11 -19.31 -2.30 -4.11
N MET A 12 -20.27 -1.82 -3.31
CA MET A 12 -20.05 -1.40 -1.92
C MET A 12 -20.04 -2.61 -0.98
N LEU A 13 -19.20 -2.58 0.04
CA LEU A 13 -19.16 -3.65 1.03
C LEU A 13 -20.46 -3.71 1.85
N ILE A 14 -21.16 -4.84 1.78
CA ILE A 14 -22.27 -5.21 2.67
C ILE A 14 -21.75 -5.96 3.89
N ALA A 15 -20.91 -6.98 3.68
CA ALA A 15 -20.43 -7.86 4.74
C ALA A 15 -19.10 -8.52 4.39
N VAL A 16 -18.41 -9.04 5.39
CA VAL A 16 -17.29 -9.96 5.21
C VAL A 16 -17.63 -11.27 5.91
N GLU A 17 -17.55 -12.39 5.20
CA GLU A 17 -17.90 -13.71 5.71
C GLU A 17 -16.72 -14.66 5.63
N THR A 18 -16.49 -15.40 6.71
CA THR A 18 -15.50 -16.47 6.75
C THR A 18 -16.10 -17.72 6.13
N VAL A 19 -15.46 -18.23 5.08
CA VAL A 19 -15.96 -19.34 4.26
C VAL A 19 -14.99 -20.51 4.26
N THR A 20 -15.41 -21.64 3.68
CA THR A 20 -14.53 -22.77 3.40
C THR A 20 -13.57 -22.43 2.25
N ALA A 21 -12.44 -23.12 2.17
CA ALA A 21 -11.47 -22.91 1.09
C ALA A 21 -12.09 -23.12 -0.30
N ASP A 22 -12.98 -24.11 -0.46
CA ASP A 22 -13.67 -24.38 -1.73
C ASP A 22 -14.61 -23.24 -2.17
N ALA A 23 -15.09 -22.44 -1.20
CA ALA A 23 -15.95 -21.29 -1.44
C ALA A 23 -15.17 -19.96 -1.56
N HIS A 24 -13.85 -19.98 -1.34
CA HIS A 24 -13.01 -18.79 -1.42
C HIS A 24 -12.67 -18.46 -2.87
N ARG A 25 -13.58 -17.74 -3.53
CA ARG A 25 -13.41 -17.29 -4.91
C ARG A 25 -14.10 -15.96 -5.14
N THR A 26 -13.57 -15.20 -6.09
CA THR A 26 -14.22 -13.97 -6.58
C THR A 26 -15.27 -14.34 -7.63
N ASP A 27 -16.51 -13.95 -7.38
CA ASP A 27 -17.64 -14.09 -8.27
C ASP A 27 -18.35 -12.72 -8.42
N PRO A 28 -18.02 -11.96 -9.48
CA PRO A 28 -18.61 -10.65 -9.73
C PRO A 28 -20.13 -10.68 -9.91
N GLN A 29 -20.69 -11.77 -10.46
CA GLN A 29 -22.14 -11.86 -10.70
C GLN A 29 -22.91 -12.06 -9.40
N ALA A 30 -22.30 -12.74 -8.43
CA ALA A 30 -22.85 -12.92 -7.10
C ALA A 30 -22.44 -11.81 -6.10
N GLY A 31 -21.71 -10.78 -6.55
CA GLY A 31 -21.22 -9.72 -5.67
C GLY A 31 -20.22 -10.23 -4.62
N MET A 32 -19.42 -11.25 -4.93
CA MET A 32 -18.47 -11.85 -3.99
C MET A 32 -17.03 -11.60 -4.42
N VAL A 33 -16.17 -11.18 -3.49
CA VAL A 33 -14.74 -10.97 -3.73
C VAL A 33 -13.92 -11.73 -2.68
N ALA A 34 -13.02 -12.60 -3.14
CA ALA A 34 -12.07 -13.27 -2.26
C ALA A 34 -11.09 -12.26 -1.64
N LEU A 35 -10.97 -12.26 -0.32
CA LEU A 35 -10.05 -11.39 0.39
C LEU A 35 -8.74 -12.13 0.69
N PRO A 36 -7.59 -11.43 0.70
CA PRO A 36 -6.34 -12.03 1.12
C PRO A 36 -6.37 -12.31 2.63
N ASP A 37 -5.74 -13.40 3.04
CA ASP A 37 -5.64 -13.80 4.44
C ASP A 37 -4.83 -12.79 5.27
N GLY A 38 -5.23 -12.60 6.53
CA GLY A 38 -4.34 -12.03 7.55
C GLY A 38 -4.62 -10.64 8.08
N HIS A 39 -5.73 -9.98 7.75
CA HIS A 39 -6.10 -8.69 8.37
C HIS A 39 -7.62 -8.51 8.53
N ASP A 40 -8.05 -7.72 9.52
CA ASP A 40 -9.46 -7.32 9.66
C ASP A 40 -9.86 -6.37 8.51
N MET A 41 -10.32 -6.97 7.42
CA MET A 41 -10.77 -6.25 6.24
C MET A 41 -12.13 -5.57 6.43
N ARG A 42 -12.92 -5.95 7.46
CA ARG A 42 -14.23 -5.33 7.70
C ARG A 42 -14.11 -3.86 8.02
N GLN A 43 -13.13 -3.46 8.84
CA GLN A 43 -12.95 -2.05 9.17
C GLN A 43 -12.33 -1.27 8.01
N ARG A 44 -11.36 -1.87 7.31
CA ARG A 44 -10.61 -1.18 6.24
C ARG A 44 -11.46 -0.91 5.00
N LEU A 45 -12.35 -1.83 4.63
CA LEU A 45 -13.12 -1.73 3.39
C LEU A 45 -14.37 -0.84 3.47
N LYS A 46 -14.79 -0.37 4.66
CA LYS A 46 -15.95 0.52 4.82
C LYS A 46 -15.86 1.83 4.03
N GLY A 47 -14.65 2.30 3.74
CA GLY A 47 -14.39 3.51 2.96
C GLY A 47 -14.14 3.26 1.48
N TYR A 48 -14.35 2.05 0.97
CA TYR A 48 -13.94 1.65 -0.38
C TYR A 48 -15.10 1.00 -1.16
N ARG A 49 -15.04 1.13 -2.48
CA ARG A 49 -15.90 0.47 -3.47
C ARG A 49 -15.06 -0.43 -4.36
N TRP A 50 -15.53 -1.63 -4.63
CA TRP A 50 -14.89 -2.51 -5.60
C TRP A 50 -15.09 -1.97 -7.02
N ASP A 51 -13.99 -1.81 -7.76
CA ASP A 51 -14.00 -1.52 -9.18
C ASP A 51 -13.89 -2.84 -9.97
N PHE A 52 -15.00 -3.25 -10.59
CA PHE A 52 -15.07 -4.49 -11.37
C PHE A 52 -14.19 -4.49 -12.62
N ARG A 53 -13.79 -3.33 -13.15
CA ARG A 53 -12.90 -3.24 -14.32
C ARG A 53 -11.44 -3.38 -13.92
N ARG A 54 -11.07 -2.81 -12.78
CA ARG A 54 -9.69 -2.80 -12.27
C ARG A 54 -9.39 -3.93 -11.30
N HIS A 55 -10.42 -4.67 -10.89
CA HIS A 55 -10.34 -5.75 -9.90
C HIS A 55 -9.65 -5.29 -8.60
N CYS A 56 -10.01 -4.11 -8.10
CA CYS A 56 -9.47 -3.57 -6.85
C CYS A 56 -10.47 -2.69 -6.11
N PHE A 57 -10.26 -2.52 -4.80
CA PHE A 57 -11.02 -1.56 -3.98
C PHE A 57 -10.47 -0.15 -4.18
N LEU A 58 -11.34 0.78 -4.58
CA LEU A 58 -11.06 2.20 -4.71
C LEU A 58 -11.72 2.97 -3.56
N PRO A 59 -11.07 3.99 -3.00
CA PRO A 59 -11.68 4.81 -1.96
C PRO A 59 -12.94 5.50 -2.48
N LEU A 60 -13.95 5.60 -1.62
CA LEU A 60 -15.21 6.32 -1.88
C LEU A 60 -15.00 7.82 -1.92
N THR A 61 -13.98 8.31 -1.23
CA THR A 61 -13.67 9.72 -1.21
C THR A 61 -13.11 10.15 -2.56
N THR A 62 -13.65 11.25 -3.09
CA THR A 62 -13.04 12.00 -4.20
C THR A 62 -11.96 12.95 -3.69
N GLU A 63 -11.60 12.85 -2.41
CA GLU A 63 -10.56 13.66 -1.82
C GLU A 63 -9.24 13.38 -2.55
N PRO A 64 -8.46 14.42 -2.87
CA PRO A 64 -7.22 14.25 -3.59
C PRO A 64 -6.30 13.27 -2.85
N ILE A 65 -5.40 12.61 -3.59
CA ILE A 65 -4.29 11.78 -3.07
C ILE A 65 -3.58 12.44 -1.87
N GLU A 66 -3.61 13.77 -1.76
CA GLU A 66 -3.18 14.58 -0.61
C GLU A 66 -3.70 14.08 0.75
N VAL A 67 -4.86 13.40 0.82
CA VAL A 67 -5.35 12.79 2.08
C VAL A 67 -4.74 11.41 2.34
N ALA A 68 -4.50 10.61 1.29
CA ALA A 68 -3.74 9.36 1.44
C ALA A 68 -2.27 9.62 1.83
N GLU A 69 -1.69 10.74 1.37
CA GLU A 69 -0.39 11.25 1.83
C GLU A 69 -0.40 11.62 3.33
N ARG A 70 -1.57 11.98 3.89
CA ARG A 70 -1.73 12.31 5.32
C ARG A 70 -1.80 11.07 6.21
N ASP A 71 -2.41 10.00 5.73
CA ASP A 71 -2.69 8.80 6.53
C ASP A 71 -1.54 7.77 6.50
N SER A 72 -0.63 7.84 5.52
CA SER A 72 0.54 6.95 5.45
C SER A 72 1.73 7.62 4.74
N PRO A 73 2.29 8.71 5.31
CA PRO A 73 3.39 9.46 4.71
C PRO A 73 4.65 8.61 4.46
N GLU A 74 4.87 7.56 5.27
CA GLU A 74 6.02 6.65 5.16
C GLU A 74 5.94 5.78 3.90
N LEU A 75 4.74 5.35 3.50
CA LEU A 75 4.55 4.56 2.28
C LEU A 75 4.80 5.38 1.02
N VAL A 76 4.39 6.65 1.05
CA VAL A 76 4.64 7.58 -0.05
C VAL A 76 6.14 7.87 -0.18
N GLU A 77 6.82 8.11 0.93
CA GLU A 77 8.28 8.29 0.96
C GLU A 77 9.02 7.04 0.44
N ALA A 78 8.63 5.84 0.88
CA ALA A 78 9.22 4.59 0.42
C ALA A 78 9.03 4.37 -1.09
N LEU A 79 7.86 4.74 -1.63
CA LEU A 79 7.59 4.67 -3.06
C LEU A 79 8.44 5.67 -3.85
N VAL A 80 8.58 6.90 -3.36
CA VAL A 80 9.44 7.92 -3.96
C VAL A 80 10.89 7.45 -4.00
N GLN A 81 11.41 6.93 -2.88
CA GLN A 81 12.76 6.37 -2.79
C GLN A 81 12.97 5.19 -3.75
N ALA A 82 11.99 4.28 -3.85
CA ALA A 82 12.06 3.16 -4.78
C ALA A 82 12.12 3.63 -6.24
N VAL A 83 11.34 4.65 -6.61
CA VAL A 83 11.36 5.22 -7.97
C VAL A 83 12.68 5.92 -8.27
N GLU A 84 13.23 6.68 -7.33
CA GLU A 84 14.56 7.31 -7.45
C GLU A 84 15.66 6.26 -7.60
N HIS A 85 15.64 5.21 -6.76
CA HIS A 85 16.59 4.10 -6.82
C HIS A 85 16.51 3.34 -8.14
N LEU A 86 15.31 3.07 -8.66
CA LEU A 86 15.15 2.37 -9.93
C LEU A 86 15.66 3.20 -11.13
N GLU A 87 15.48 4.53 -11.12
CA GLU A 87 16.08 5.40 -12.13
C GLU A 87 17.60 5.28 -12.14
N GLU A 88 18.23 5.31 -10.96
CA GLU A 88 19.69 5.21 -10.81
C GLU A 88 20.21 3.80 -11.15
N ALA A 89 19.61 2.77 -10.56
CA ALA A 89 20.06 1.39 -10.70
C ALA A 89 19.86 0.84 -12.12
N LEU A 90 18.78 1.23 -12.79
CA LEU A 90 18.47 0.76 -14.16
C LEU A 90 18.96 1.74 -15.23
N ASN A 91 19.47 2.92 -14.85
CA ASN A 91 19.88 4.00 -15.75
C ASN A 91 18.80 4.36 -16.79
N VAL A 92 17.52 4.25 -16.40
CA VAL A 92 16.37 4.57 -17.26
C VAL A 92 15.87 5.97 -16.89
N PRO A 93 15.98 6.96 -17.78
CA PRO A 93 15.57 8.32 -17.47
C PRO A 93 14.05 8.38 -17.23
N LEU A 94 13.65 8.92 -16.08
CA LEU A 94 12.24 9.10 -15.78
C LEU A 94 11.60 10.14 -16.74
N PRO A 95 10.32 9.96 -17.08
CA PRO A 95 9.57 10.96 -17.83
C PRO A 95 9.63 12.35 -17.16
N LYS A 96 9.67 13.42 -17.96
CA LYS A 96 9.73 14.81 -17.48
C LYS A 96 8.64 15.13 -16.44
N ARG A 97 7.44 14.57 -16.61
CA ARG A 97 6.31 14.73 -15.69
C ARG A 97 6.61 14.12 -14.32
N SER A 98 7.18 12.92 -14.28
CA SER A 98 7.57 12.23 -13.04
C SER A 98 8.69 12.99 -12.32
N LYS A 99 9.73 13.45 -13.05
CA LYS A 99 10.80 14.28 -12.47
C LYS A 99 10.29 15.58 -11.84
N ARG A 100 9.30 16.23 -12.49
CA ARG A 100 8.66 17.43 -11.93
C ARG A 100 7.87 17.13 -10.66
N ALA A 101 7.16 15.99 -10.61
CA ALA A 101 6.41 15.56 -9.44
C ALA A 101 7.34 15.24 -8.25
N LEU A 102 8.39 14.45 -8.49
CA LEU A 102 9.41 14.13 -7.48
C LEU A 102 10.08 15.40 -6.94
N ARG A 103 10.47 16.33 -7.83
CA ARG A 103 11.05 17.61 -7.41
C ARG A 103 10.09 18.47 -6.59
N ALA A 104 8.79 18.44 -6.89
CA ALA A 104 7.79 19.15 -6.11
C ALA A 104 7.63 18.53 -4.72
N TYR A 105 7.56 17.19 -4.65
CA TYR A 105 7.50 16.45 -3.39
C TYR A 105 8.74 16.71 -2.51
N ARG A 106 9.95 16.59 -3.07
CA ARG A 106 11.22 16.82 -2.35
C ARG A 106 11.43 18.26 -1.84
N ARG A 107 10.68 19.24 -2.35
CA ARG A 107 10.66 20.61 -1.80
C ARG A 107 9.87 20.71 -0.51
N ILE A 108 8.87 19.84 -0.33
CA ILE A 108 7.98 19.81 0.83
C ILE A 108 8.55 18.85 1.87
N VAL A 109 9.03 17.69 1.42
CA VAL A 109 9.61 16.64 2.26
C VAL A 109 11.06 16.41 1.82
N PRO A 110 12.05 17.07 2.46
CA PRO A 110 13.45 16.83 2.14
C PRO A 110 13.79 15.36 2.44
N LEU A 111 14.65 14.78 1.60
CA LEU A 111 15.20 13.44 1.82
C LEU A 111 15.77 13.40 3.24
N ARG A 112 15.26 12.50 4.08
CA ARG A 112 15.96 12.19 5.31
C ARG A 112 17.26 11.52 4.87
N SER A 113 18.36 12.25 4.96
CA SER A 113 19.66 11.61 4.96
C SER A 113 19.59 10.60 6.09
N ASP A 114 19.62 9.32 5.76
CA ASP A 114 20.09 8.32 6.70
C ASP A 114 21.52 8.75 7.02
N ALA A 115 21.65 9.61 8.04
CA ALA A 115 22.87 9.74 8.77
C ALA A 115 23.12 8.33 9.31
N HIS A 116 23.94 7.61 8.56
CA HIS A 116 24.75 6.50 9.02
C HIS A 116 25.07 6.74 10.49
N ASP A 117 24.37 6.05 11.39
CA ASP A 117 24.64 6.12 12.82
C ASP A 117 25.94 5.33 13.04
N PRO A 118 27.12 5.96 13.24
CA PRO A 118 28.37 5.23 13.37
C PRO A 118 28.57 4.75 14.81
N ARG A 119 27.48 4.46 15.54
CA ARG A 119 27.52 4.07 16.95
C ARG A 119 26.72 2.79 17.19
N VAL A 120 27.21 1.72 16.58
CA VAL A 120 27.29 0.45 17.30
C VAL A 120 28.77 0.16 17.49
N GLU A 121 29.40 0.92 18.40
CA GLU A 121 30.54 0.37 19.12
C GLU A 121 29.97 -0.81 19.91
N GLU A 122 30.27 -2.03 19.47
CA GLU A 122 30.18 -3.19 20.36
C GLU A 122 31.15 -2.95 21.51
N PRO A 123 30.70 -2.85 22.78
CA PRO A 123 31.60 -3.11 23.88
C PRO A 123 31.70 -4.62 23.97
N GLY A 124 32.85 -5.13 23.54
CA GLY A 124 33.14 -6.55 23.49
C GLY A 124 33.25 -7.22 24.85
N GLY A 125 33.73 -8.47 24.79
CA GLY A 125 34.46 -9.10 25.86
C GLY A 125 33.80 -10.36 26.38
N GLY A 126 34.41 -11.50 26.05
CA GLY A 126 34.17 -12.76 26.75
C GLY A 126 34.71 -13.97 26.00
N ASP A 127 36.01 -13.94 25.71
CA ASP A 127 36.81 -15.06 25.22
C ASP A 127 36.68 -16.33 26.10
N ASP A 128 36.97 -17.45 25.43
CA ASP A 128 37.40 -18.76 25.93
C ASP A 128 38.03 -18.81 27.34
N GLU A 129 37.55 -19.75 28.18
CA GLU A 129 38.27 -20.96 28.69
C GLU A 129 37.45 -21.71 29.74
#